data_AF-A0A967B9I8-F1
#
_entry.id   AF-A0A967B9I8-F1
#
_cell.length_a   1.000
_cell.length_b   1.000
_cell.length_c   1.000
_cell.angle_alpha   90.00
_cell.angle_beta   90.00
_cell.angle_gamma   90.00
#
_symmetry.space_group_name_H-M   'P 1'
#
loop_
_entity.id
_entity.type
_entity.pdbx_description
1 polymer ?
#
loop_
_entity_poly.entity_id
_entity_poly.type
_entity_poly.pdbx_seq_one_letter_code
_entity_poly.pdbx_strand_id
1 'polypeptide(L)'
;MELIGISPSDLISPTTTTLVRRLLLPEPTFQINHFCMKEFIAFTNTIGDRVTPSTDERPVFLTKKNLSQGVLNCVNEDEFCARLESRGFRIESPEHHTLRQQIAFFHNPAGVAGMLGSNMHTSIFSRKAYGLVLHVVPYNSNSFYLLDACNQADFRYVTSPSITETEAAPGFRHSFRMENPVQLADAFADAFFAQQTEILSKRRANRAPKQSTPMAFYAVRNETGEFLTARHADGKLVVSSEASPLLYPIIAALGQDGKVELFAEAPAPFPVTASTTSHWTTSISGRLTIEDIEGVSQPGIQHNGKWLTLPPHSDGTEASFRAEIQLGWECVTFVELSLERNQAAQRLYDQIHGHRQQAARVSGGFLMA
;
A
#
# COMPACT_ATOMS: atom_id res chain seq x y z
N MET A 1 21.80 -1.81 8.44
CA MET A 1 21.57 -0.43 8.92
C MET A 1 21.28 0.51 7.76
N GLU A 2 21.95 0.37 6.61
CA GLU A 2 21.71 1.20 5.42
C GLU A 2 20.24 1.25 4.95
N LEU A 3 19.50 0.13 5.03
CA LEU A 3 18.08 0.09 4.64
C LEU A 3 17.22 1.11 5.38
N ILE A 4 17.56 1.42 6.64
CA ILE A 4 16.86 2.40 7.49
C ILE A 4 17.57 3.77 7.51
N GLY A 5 18.57 3.98 6.64
CA GLY A 5 19.29 5.24 6.53
C GLY A 5 20.25 5.53 7.68
N ILE A 6 20.60 4.54 8.49
CA ILE A 6 21.58 4.68 9.57
C ILE A 6 22.92 4.12 9.10
N SER A 7 23.94 4.95 9.14
CA SER A 7 25.33 4.60 8.88
C SER A 7 26.09 4.34 10.20
N PRO A 8 27.24 3.67 10.17
CA PRO A 8 28.09 3.53 11.36
C PRO A 8 28.48 4.87 11.99
N SER A 9 28.61 5.95 11.20
CA SER A 9 28.89 7.30 11.71
C SER A 9 27.74 7.94 12.48
N ASP A 10 26.51 7.43 12.32
CA ASP A 10 25.34 7.87 13.11
C ASP A 10 25.28 7.18 14.48
N LEU A 11 26.16 6.20 14.73
CA LEU A 11 26.21 5.42 15.95
C LEU A 11 27.36 5.89 16.84
N ILE A 12 27.02 6.28 18.07
CA ILE A 12 28.00 6.59 19.10
C ILE A 12 27.98 5.45 20.10
N SER A 13 29.12 4.79 20.30
CA SER A 13 29.33 3.79 21.34
C SER A 13 30.36 4.33 22.33
N PRO A 14 29.95 5.07 23.38
CA PRO A 14 30.89 5.66 24.32
C PRO A 14 31.66 4.59 25.07
N THR A 15 32.99 4.64 25.03
CA THR A 15 33.89 3.70 25.72
C THR A 15 34.29 4.18 27.12
N THR A 16 33.92 5.41 27.48
CA THR A 16 34.12 6.02 28.78
C THR A 16 32.80 6.56 29.31
N THR A 17 32.70 6.76 30.62
CA THR A 17 31.55 7.43 31.22
C THR A 17 31.28 8.76 30.52
N THR A 18 30.09 8.88 29.92
CA THR A 18 29.73 10.02 29.07
C THR A 18 28.45 10.63 29.60
N LEU A 19 28.50 11.91 29.96
CA LEU A 19 27.33 12.66 30.42
C LEU A 19 26.56 13.22 29.22
N VAL A 20 25.37 12.67 28.96
CA VAL A 20 24.45 13.19 27.94
C VAL A 20 23.59 14.29 28.57
N ARG A 21 23.90 15.56 28.24
CA ARG A 21 23.20 16.73 28.82
C ARG A 21 21.73 16.82 28.42
N ARG A 22 21.40 16.34 27.22
CA ARG A 22 20.05 16.32 26.66
C ARG A 22 19.89 15.04 25.85
N LEU A 23 18.94 14.21 26.25
CA LEU A 23 18.59 12.99 25.55
C LEU A 23 17.18 13.16 25.01
N LEU A 24 17.02 13.00 23.70
CA LEU A 24 15.71 12.93 23.06
C LEU A 24 15.33 11.46 22.96
N LEU A 25 14.26 11.07 23.65
CA LEU A 25 13.70 9.73 23.58
C LEU A 25 12.35 9.82 22.84
N PRO A 26 12.28 9.43 21.55
CA PRO A 26 11.00 9.40 20.86
C PRO A 26 10.10 8.35 21.51
N GLU A 27 8.80 8.61 21.54
CA GLU A 27 7.82 7.61 21.96
C GLU A 27 7.82 6.43 20.97
N PRO A 28 7.68 5.19 21.46
CA PRO A 28 7.66 4.03 20.58
C PRO A 28 6.41 4.06 19.70
N THR A 29 6.58 3.82 18.40
CA THR A 29 5.46 3.67 17.45
C THR A 29 4.97 2.22 17.35
N PHE A 30 5.63 1.29 18.05
CA PHE A 30 5.26 -0.11 18.20
C PHE A 30 5.73 -0.62 19.56
N GLN A 31 4.85 -1.35 20.26
CA GLN A 31 5.17 -2.03 21.51
C GLN A 31 4.63 -3.46 21.45
N ILE A 32 5.52 -4.42 21.72
CA ILE A 32 5.22 -5.85 21.74
C ILE A 32 4.01 -6.12 22.63
N ASN A 33 3.05 -6.88 22.08
CA ASN A 33 1.77 -7.25 22.70
C ASN A 33 0.84 -6.09 23.12
N HIS A 34 1.15 -4.84 22.75
CA HIS A 34 0.36 -3.69 23.21
C HIS A 34 -0.25 -2.88 22.06
N PHE A 35 0.56 -2.22 21.23
CA PHE A 35 0.06 -1.40 20.14
C PHE A 35 1.01 -1.36 18.94
N CYS A 36 0.46 -1.03 17.77
CA CYS A 36 1.20 -0.75 16.55
C CYS A 36 0.55 0.46 15.85
N MET A 37 1.32 1.52 15.62
CA MET A 37 0.84 2.72 14.94
C MET A 37 0.95 2.57 13.42
N LYS A 38 0.09 3.26 12.65
CA LYS A 38 0.09 3.18 11.18
C LYS A 38 1.34 3.81 10.57
N GLU A 39 1.91 4.80 11.25
CA GLU A 39 3.13 5.50 10.87
C GLU A 39 4.34 4.54 10.88
N PHE A 40 4.38 3.62 11.85
CA PHE A 40 5.40 2.57 11.89
C PHE A 40 5.31 1.65 10.67
N ILE A 41 4.08 1.28 10.28
CA ILE A 41 3.82 0.48 9.07
C ILE A 41 4.17 1.26 7.81
N ALA A 42 3.84 2.55 7.75
CA ALA A 42 4.20 3.38 6.60
C ALA A 42 5.72 3.43 6.43
N PHE A 43 6.46 3.70 7.50
CA PHE A 43 7.92 3.73 7.53
C PHE A 43 8.53 2.40 7.06
N THR A 44 8.12 1.28 7.65
CA THR A 44 8.62 -0.05 7.28
C THR A 44 8.29 -0.43 5.85
N ASN A 45 7.09 -0.11 5.35
CA ASN A 45 6.78 -0.29 3.93
C ASN A 45 7.65 0.57 3.02
N THR A 46 8.03 1.80 3.39
CA THR A 46 8.97 2.59 2.57
C THR A 46 10.36 1.96 2.46
N ILE A 47 10.77 1.21 3.47
CA ILE A 47 12.01 0.43 3.45
C ILE A 47 11.83 -0.80 2.56
N GLY A 48 10.70 -1.49 2.72
CA GLY A 48 10.25 -2.60 1.89
C GLY A 48 10.28 -2.30 0.40
N ASP A 49 9.69 -1.17 0.00
CA ASP A 49 9.59 -0.72 -1.40
C ASP A 49 10.95 -0.59 -2.11
N ARG A 50 12.05 -0.49 -1.37
CA ARG A 50 13.43 -0.44 -1.91
C ARG A 50 14.02 -1.83 -2.19
N VAL A 51 13.26 -2.89 -1.95
CA VAL A 51 13.66 -4.29 -2.13
C VAL A 51 12.94 -4.87 -3.33
N THR A 52 13.71 -5.25 -4.35
CA THR A 52 13.18 -5.93 -5.53
C THR A 52 12.47 -7.23 -5.14
N PRO A 53 11.23 -7.45 -5.60
CA PRO A 53 10.52 -8.70 -5.37
C PRO A 53 11.26 -9.93 -5.91
N SER A 54 11.07 -11.08 -5.27
CA SER A 54 11.46 -12.37 -5.84
C SER A 54 10.66 -12.65 -7.11
N THR A 55 11.32 -13.12 -8.17
CA THR A 55 10.68 -13.58 -9.42
C THR A 55 10.26 -15.04 -9.37
N ASP A 56 10.62 -15.77 -8.31
CA ASP A 56 10.21 -17.15 -8.11
C ASP A 56 8.69 -17.26 -7.90
N GLU A 57 8.07 -18.16 -8.65
CA GLU A 57 6.62 -18.40 -8.63
C GLU A 57 6.21 -19.46 -7.59
N ARG A 58 7.18 -20.10 -6.92
CA ARG A 58 6.90 -21.07 -5.85
C ARG A 58 6.64 -20.36 -4.53
N PRO A 59 5.70 -20.82 -3.69
CA PRO A 59 5.56 -20.32 -2.34
C PRO A 59 6.82 -20.63 -1.52
N VAL A 60 7.17 -19.73 -0.61
CA VAL A 60 8.34 -19.91 0.27
C VAL A 60 7.88 -20.49 1.61
N PHE A 61 8.60 -21.47 2.15
CA PHE A 61 8.47 -21.91 3.54
C PHE A 61 9.70 -21.49 4.35
N LEU A 62 9.51 -20.65 5.37
CA LEU A 62 10.57 -20.21 6.27
C LEU A 62 10.76 -21.25 7.39
N THR A 63 11.83 -22.02 7.27
CA THR A 63 12.18 -23.09 8.22
C THR A 63 13.02 -22.57 9.38
N LYS A 64 13.01 -23.31 10.50
CA LYS A 64 13.90 -23.12 11.65
C LYS A 64 14.95 -24.23 11.79
N LYS A 65 14.98 -25.21 10.89
CA LYS A 65 15.77 -26.44 11.03
C LYS A 65 17.29 -26.23 11.14
N ASN A 66 17.79 -25.11 10.61
CA ASN A 66 19.22 -24.77 10.62
C ASN A 66 19.61 -23.82 11.77
N LEU A 67 18.66 -23.40 12.62
CA LEU A 67 18.99 -22.62 13.81
C LEU A 67 19.78 -23.49 14.78
N SER A 68 20.89 -22.96 15.28
CA SER A 68 21.71 -23.62 16.30
C SER A 68 21.32 -23.25 17.73
N GLN A 69 20.57 -22.16 17.90
CA GLN A 69 20.12 -21.65 19.19
C GLN A 69 18.85 -20.82 19.06
N GLY A 70 18.04 -20.77 20.11
CA GLY A 70 16.83 -19.94 20.13
C GLY A 70 15.84 -20.32 21.22
N VAL A 71 14.62 -19.78 21.13
CA VAL A 71 13.57 -20.08 22.11
C VAL A 71 12.93 -21.43 21.81
N LEU A 72 12.56 -21.67 20.55
CA LEU A 72 11.78 -22.82 20.11
C LEU A 72 12.38 -23.44 18.83
N ASN A 73 12.50 -24.76 18.77
CA ASN A 73 12.75 -25.52 17.55
C ASN A 73 11.82 -26.74 17.43
N CYS A 74 11.85 -27.40 16.27
CA CYS A 74 11.23 -28.71 16.07
C CYS A 74 12.29 -29.71 15.59
N VAL A 75 12.50 -30.79 16.35
CA VAL A 75 13.66 -31.69 16.18
C VAL A 75 13.62 -32.53 14.90
N ASN A 76 12.45 -32.72 14.31
CA ASN A 76 12.24 -33.49 13.08
C ASN A 76 11.60 -32.64 11.97
N GLU A 77 11.90 -31.34 11.93
CA GLU A 77 11.43 -30.41 10.89
C GLU A 77 11.94 -30.78 9.48
N ASP A 78 13.04 -31.53 9.37
CA ASP A 78 13.61 -31.95 8.08
C ASP A 78 12.65 -32.78 7.23
N GLU A 79 11.96 -33.75 7.83
CA GLU A 79 10.99 -34.59 7.13
C GLU A 79 9.79 -33.77 6.63
N PHE A 80 9.35 -32.80 7.43
CA PHE A 80 8.28 -31.88 7.08
C PHE A 80 8.70 -30.97 5.91
N CYS A 81 9.92 -30.41 5.97
CA CYS A 81 10.47 -29.57 4.91
C CYS A 81 10.67 -30.33 3.60
N ALA A 82 11.23 -31.55 3.66
CA ALA A 82 11.41 -32.39 2.48
C ALA A 82 10.07 -32.72 1.82
N ARG A 83 9.03 -32.96 2.63
CA ARG A 83 7.68 -33.16 2.11
C ARG A 83 7.12 -31.89 1.47
N LEU A 84 7.22 -30.73 2.12
CA LEU A 84 6.77 -29.45 1.52
C LEU A 84 7.50 -29.11 0.22
N GLU A 85 8.80 -29.39 0.13
CA GLU A 85 9.57 -29.20 -1.11
C GLU A 85 9.01 -30.06 -2.24
N SER A 86 8.67 -31.33 -1.97
CA SER A 86 7.99 -32.21 -2.95
C SER A 86 6.59 -31.71 -3.34
N ARG A 87 5.97 -30.85 -2.52
CA ARG A 87 4.70 -30.19 -2.77
C ARG A 87 4.85 -28.84 -3.48
N GLY A 88 6.06 -28.47 -3.88
CA GLY A 88 6.34 -27.28 -4.69
C GLY A 88 6.74 -26.04 -3.89
N PHE A 89 6.97 -26.16 -2.58
CA PHE A 89 7.51 -25.06 -1.79
C PHE A 89 9.01 -24.90 -2.00
N ARG A 90 9.49 -23.67 -1.89
CA ARG A 90 10.92 -23.36 -1.70
C ARG A 90 11.21 -23.25 -0.21
N ILE A 91 12.14 -24.06 0.30
CA ILE A 91 12.51 -24.05 1.72
C ILE A 91 13.66 -23.07 1.94
N GLU A 92 13.49 -22.10 2.84
CA GLU A 92 14.49 -21.07 3.13
C GLU A 92 14.75 -20.95 4.63
N SER A 93 16.03 -20.82 5.01
CA SER A 93 16.48 -20.63 6.39
C SER A 93 16.84 -19.17 6.61
N PRO A 94 15.97 -18.33 7.22
CA PRO A 94 16.14 -16.88 7.29
C PRO A 94 17.50 -16.41 7.82
N GLU A 95 18.10 -17.15 8.75
CA GLU A 95 19.40 -16.89 9.36
C GLU A 95 20.58 -16.90 8.37
N HIS A 96 20.43 -17.53 7.21
CA HIS A 96 21.43 -17.53 6.13
C HIS A 96 21.25 -16.37 5.14
N HIS A 97 20.24 -15.53 5.35
CA HIS A 97 19.89 -14.47 4.42
C HIS A 97 20.07 -13.09 5.04
N THR A 98 20.51 -12.15 4.20
CA THR A 98 20.49 -10.73 4.54
C THR A 98 19.05 -10.26 4.75
N LEU A 99 18.86 -9.18 5.52
CA LEU A 99 17.52 -8.58 5.69
C LEU A 99 16.83 -8.28 4.35
N ARG A 100 17.58 -7.81 3.35
CA ARG A 100 17.04 -7.55 2.01
C ARG A 100 16.45 -8.81 1.37
N GLN A 101 17.14 -9.94 1.46
CA GLN A 101 16.65 -11.22 0.95
C GLN A 101 15.45 -11.72 1.75
N GLN A 102 15.47 -11.56 3.07
CA GLN A 102 14.32 -11.92 3.92
C GLN A 102 13.07 -11.12 3.55
N ILE A 103 13.19 -9.80 3.33
CA ILE A 103 12.08 -8.96 2.85
C ILE A 103 11.58 -9.43 1.48
N ALA A 104 12.49 -9.78 0.56
CA ALA A 104 12.13 -10.25 -0.77
C ALA A 104 11.27 -11.53 -0.76
N PHE A 105 11.41 -12.39 0.25
CA PHE A 105 10.52 -13.54 0.44
C PHE A 105 9.07 -13.09 0.65
N PHE A 106 8.84 -12.07 1.46
CA PHE A 106 7.49 -11.54 1.74
C PHE A 106 6.88 -10.76 0.57
N HIS A 107 7.67 -10.39 -0.43
CA HIS A 107 7.15 -9.87 -1.71
C HIS A 107 6.73 -10.97 -2.70
N ASN A 108 6.90 -12.25 -2.35
CA ASN A 108 6.59 -13.34 -3.26
C ASN A 108 5.08 -13.37 -3.59
N PRO A 109 4.69 -13.28 -4.88
CA PRO A 109 3.29 -13.28 -5.28
C PRO A 109 2.56 -14.60 -4.96
N ALA A 110 3.28 -15.71 -4.85
CA ALA A 110 2.78 -17.02 -4.45
C ALA A 110 2.56 -17.16 -2.93
N GLY A 111 2.97 -16.16 -2.14
CA GLY A 111 2.78 -16.13 -0.69
C GLY A 111 3.93 -16.76 0.09
N VAL A 112 3.88 -16.58 1.41
CA VAL A 112 4.90 -17.05 2.35
C VAL A 112 4.26 -17.89 3.44
N ALA A 113 4.85 -19.04 3.69
CA ALA A 113 4.56 -19.89 4.82
C ALA A 113 5.79 -19.99 5.74
N GLY A 114 5.60 -20.50 6.95
CA GLY A 114 6.75 -20.77 7.82
C GLY A 114 6.38 -21.20 9.22
N MET A 115 7.41 -21.58 9.98
CA MET A 115 7.30 -21.79 11.41
C MET A 115 7.22 -20.44 12.13
N LEU A 116 6.25 -20.28 13.02
CA LEU A 116 6.09 -19.04 13.80
C LEU A 116 7.38 -18.71 14.56
N GLY A 117 7.81 -17.47 14.42
CA GLY A 117 8.99 -16.94 15.09
C GLY A 117 9.26 -15.51 14.65
N SER A 118 10.42 -14.99 15.07
CA SER A 118 10.87 -13.64 14.71
C SER A 118 10.97 -13.42 13.20
N ASN A 119 11.21 -14.48 12.42
CA ASN A 119 11.23 -14.41 10.96
C ASN A 119 9.93 -13.80 10.38
N MET A 120 8.78 -14.11 10.99
CA MET A 120 7.47 -13.66 10.52
C MET A 120 7.25 -12.16 10.75
N HIS A 121 7.97 -11.53 11.69
CA HIS A 121 7.91 -10.07 11.85
C HIS A 121 8.44 -9.32 10.63
N THR A 122 9.24 -9.96 9.77
CA THR A 122 9.72 -9.36 8.52
C THR A 122 8.58 -9.07 7.53
N SER A 123 7.41 -9.67 7.71
CA SER A 123 6.22 -9.38 6.90
C SER A 123 5.81 -7.91 6.92
N ILE A 124 6.15 -7.17 7.98
CA ILE A 124 5.89 -5.73 8.11
C ILE A 124 6.48 -4.90 6.97
N PHE A 125 7.57 -5.37 6.35
CA PHE A 125 8.22 -4.69 5.24
C PHE A 125 7.55 -5.00 3.88
N SER A 126 6.46 -5.77 3.84
CA SER A 126 5.77 -6.14 2.60
C SER A 126 4.30 -5.77 2.68
N ARG A 127 3.82 -4.97 1.72
CA ARG A 127 2.41 -4.59 1.66
C ARG A 127 1.54 -5.79 1.34
N LYS A 128 0.55 -6.04 2.21
CA LYS A 128 -0.49 -7.07 1.97
C LYS A 128 0.11 -8.46 1.70
N ALA A 129 1.19 -8.77 2.42
CA ALA A 129 1.74 -10.12 2.47
C ALA A 129 0.66 -11.11 2.93
N TYR A 130 0.78 -12.36 2.53
CA TYR A 130 -0.18 -13.39 2.90
C TYR A 130 0.46 -14.77 2.99
N GLY A 131 -0.22 -15.65 3.70
CA GLY A 131 0.06 -17.09 3.70
C GLY A 131 -0.31 -17.76 5.02
N LEU A 132 0.40 -18.84 5.34
CA LEU A 132 0.05 -19.76 6.42
C LEU A 132 1.23 -19.96 7.37
N VAL A 133 1.00 -19.81 8.66
CA VAL A 133 2.04 -19.89 9.69
C VAL A 133 1.74 -21.07 10.61
N LEU A 134 2.67 -22.02 10.65
CA LEU A 134 2.59 -23.15 11.57
C LEU A 134 3.14 -22.75 12.93
N HIS A 135 2.35 -22.97 13.97
CA HIS A 135 2.74 -22.69 15.33
C HIS A 135 2.73 -23.96 16.19
N VAL A 136 3.76 -24.07 17.03
CA VAL A 136 4.02 -25.26 17.86
C VAL A 136 3.35 -25.21 19.24
N VAL A 137 2.83 -24.04 19.66
CA VAL A 137 2.07 -23.88 20.91
C VAL A 137 0.71 -23.20 20.66
N PRO A 138 -0.28 -23.29 21.55
CA PRO A 138 -1.62 -22.76 21.26
C PRO A 138 -1.78 -21.23 21.40
N TYR A 139 -0.78 -20.52 21.94
CA TYR A 139 -0.89 -19.08 22.24
C TYR A 139 0.11 -18.23 21.47
N ASN A 140 -0.40 -17.38 20.57
CA ASN A 140 0.42 -16.42 19.82
C ASN A 140 0.64 -15.13 20.62
N SER A 141 1.80 -14.51 20.39
CA SER A 141 1.98 -13.10 20.77
C SER A 141 0.98 -12.23 20.01
N ASN A 142 0.28 -11.34 20.72
CA ASN A 142 -0.64 -10.37 20.12
C ASN A 142 0.04 -9.48 19.07
N SER A 143 1.37 -9.33 19.16
CA SER A 143 2.17 -8.57 18.19
C SER A 143 1.96 -9.05 16.75
N PHE A 144 1.83 -10.36 16.51
CA PHE A 144 1.62 -10.89 15.16
C PHE A 144 0.30 -10.38 14.56
N TYR A 145 -0.80 -10.50 15.32
CA TYR A 145 -2.11 -10.01 14.90
C TYR A 145 -2.15 -8.48 14.73
N LEU A 146 -1.50 -7.74 15.62
CA LEU A 146 -1.41 -6.27 15.53
C LEU A 146 -0.68 -5.84 14.26
N LEU A 147 0.46 -6.47 13.97
CA LEU A 147 1.25 -6.18 12.77
C LEU A 147 0.48 -6.53 11.50
N ASP A 148 -0.18 -7.69 11.46
CA ASP A 148 -0.99 -8.10 10.31
C ASP A 148 -2.14 -7.14 10.07
N ALA A 149 -2.86 -6.75 11.12
CA ALA A 149 -3.98 -5.80 11.02
C ALA A 149 -3.51 -4.43 10.52
N CYS A 150 -2.42 -3.89 11.07
CA CYS A 150 -1.91 -2.59 10.67
C CYS A 150 -1.30 -2.61 9.26
N ASN A 151 -0.67 -3.72 8.84
CA ASN A 151 -0.06 -3.90 7.53
C ASN A 151 -1.02 -4.46 6.46
N GLN A 152 -2.26 -4.75 6.83
CA GLN A 152 -3.27 -5.42 5.99
C GLN A 152 -2.75 -6.75 5.42
N ALA A 153 -1.95 -7.47 6.20
CA ALA A 153 -1.50 -8.80 5.85
C ALA A 153 -2.60 -9.83 6.11
N ASP A 154 -2.58 -10.91 5.32
CA ASP A 154 -3.56 -12.01 5.39
C ASP A 154 -2.84 -13.31 5.74
N PHE A 155 -2.31 -13.35 6.97
CA PHE A 155 -1.72 -14.56 7.54
C PHE A 155 -2.73 -15.34 8.36
N ARG A 156 -2.78 -16.65 8.11
CA ARG A 156 -3.51 -17.61 8.93
C ARG A 156 -2.53 -18.33 9.84
N TYR A 157 -2.87 -18.43 11.12
CA TYR A 157 -2.05 -19.11 12.12
C TYR A 157 -2.71 -20.44 12.44
N VAL A 158 -1.99 -21.53 12.23
CA VAL A 158 -2.48 -22.89 12.46
C VAL A 158 -1.60 -23.61 13.46
N THR A 159 -2.21 -24.50 14.24
CA THR A 159 -1.54 -25.40 15.18
C THR A 159 -1.95 -26.82 14.84
N SER A 160 -1.18 -27.80 15.32
CA SER A 160 -1.55 -29.22 15.22
C SER A 160 -1.41 -29.89 16.57
N PRO A 161 -2.40 -30.70 17.00
CA PRO A 161 -2.26 -31.53 18.21
C PRO A 161 -1.20 -32.62 18.06
N SER A 162 -0.77 -32.95 16.82
CA SER A 162 0.33 -33.89 16.55
C SER A 162 1.72 -33.31 16.78
N ILE A 163 1.81 -32.06 17.24
CA ILE A 163 3.06 -31.42 17.66
C ILE A 163 3.11 -31.46 19.18
N THR A 164 4.10 -32.15 19.73
CA THR A 164 4.26 -32.34 21.17
C THR A 164 5.62 -31.81 21.64
N GLU A 165 5.68 -31.29 22.85
CA GLU A 165 6.94 -30.88 23.46
C GLU A 165 7.80 -32.12 23.78
N THR A 166 9.10 -32.00 23.62
CA THR A 166 10.09 -33.04 23.88
C THR A 166 11.27 -32.46 24.66
N GLU A 167 12.27 -33.28 24.97
CA GLU A 167 13.49 -32.82 25.63
C GLU A 167 14.13 -31.69 24.82
N ALA A 168 14.50 -30.61 25.51
CA ALA A 168 15.09 -29.45 24.88
C ALA A 168 16.44 -29.80 24.24
N ALA A 169 16.56 -29.59 22.94
CA ALA A 169 17.81 -29.74 22.22
C ALA A 169 18.84 -28.69 22.70
N PRO A 170 20.15 -28.99 22.65
CA PRO A 170 21.19 -28.04 23.03
C PRO A 170 21.03 -26.68 22.33
N GLY A 171 21.12 -25.59 23.09
CA GLY A 171 20.97 -24.22 22.57
C GLY A 171 19.52 -23.72 22.50
N PHE A 172 18.53 -24.57 22.83
CA PHE A 172 17.11 -24.20 22.81
C PHE A 172 16.47 -24.24 24.19
N ARG A 173 15.49 -23.35 24.41
CA ARG A 173 14.71 -23.33 25.66
C ARG A 173 13.64 -24.43 25.68
N HIS A 174 12.98 -24.64 24.54
CA HIS A 174 11.96 -25.67 24.35
C HIS A 174 12.12 -26.31 22.97
N SER A 175 11.85 -27.61 22.90
CA SER A 175 11.90 -28.37 21.65
C SER A 175 10.61 -29.14 21.45
N PHE A 176 10.21 -29.26 20.19
CA PHE A 176 8.97 -29.93 19.80
C PHE A 176 9.25 -31.03 18.80
N ARG A 177 8.33 -32.00 18.71
CA ARG A 177 8.37 -33.09 17.74
C ARG A 177 7.02 -33.21 17.05
N MET A 178 7.05 -33.40 15.74
CA MET A 178 5.87 -33.78 14.95
C MET A 178 5.73 -35.30 14.98
N GLU A 179 4.58 -35.84 15.37
CA GLU A 179 4.34 -37.29 15.38
C GLU A 179 4.39 -37.89 13.96
N ASN A 180 3.78 -37.20 12.99
CA ASN A 180 3.78 -37.58 11.57
C ASN A 180 4.09 -36.34 10.69
N PRO A 181 5.37 -35.99 10.51
CA PRO A 181 5.78 -34.77 9.81
C PRO A 181 5.30 -34.75 8.35
N VAL A 182 5.29 -35.90 7.67
CA VAL A 182 4.85 -36.00 6.27
C VAL A 182 3.36 -35.72 6.13
N GLN A 183 2.52 -36.36 6.96
CA GLN A 183 1.08 -36.13 6.93
C GLN A 183 0.71 -34.69 7.32
N LEU A 184 1.42 -34.12 8.30
CA LEU A 184 1.22 -32.74 8.70
C LEU A 184 1.62 -31.76 7.58
N ALA A 185 2.72 -32.02 6.88
CA ALA A 185 3.15 -31.22 5.72
C ALA A 185 2.11 -31.27 4.59
N ASP A 186 1.50 -32.42 4.34
CA ASP A 186 0.45 -32.54 3.33
C ASP A 186 -0.78 -31.71 3.68
N ALA A 187 -1.28 -31.82 4.91
CA ALA A 187 -2.42 -31.04 5.38
C ALA A 187 -2.11 -29.52 5.39
N PHE A 188 -0.89 -29.15 5.77
CA PHE A 188 -0.43 -27.76 5.76
C PHE A 188 -0.38 -27.19 4.33
N ALA A 189 0.18 -27.94 3.38
CA ALA A 189 0.25 -27.55 1.98
C ALA A 189 -1.16 -27.39 1.37
N ASP A 190 -2.07 -28.33 1.65
CA ASP A 190 -3.46 -28.26 1.18
C ASP A 190 -4.16 -26.99 1.69
N ALA A 191 -4.02 -26.69 2.99
CA ALA A 191 -4.56 -25.47 3.58
C ALA A 191 -3.96 -24.20 2.97
N PHE A 192 -2.66 -24.19 2.72
CA PHE A 192 -1.97 -23.05 2.09
C PHE A 192 -2.49 -22.82 0.66
N PHE A 193 -2.55 -23.86 -0.18
CA PHE A 193 -3.00 -23.70 -1.57
C PHE A 193 -4.49 -23.35 -1.68
N ALA A 194 -5.32 -23.83 -0.75
CA ALA A 194 -6.71 -23.40 -0.64
C ALA A 194 -6.81 -21.89 -0.34
N GLN A 195 -6.03 -21.39 0.64
CA GLN A 195 -5.95 -19.96 0.95
C GLN A 195 -5.41 -19.15 -0.22
N GLN A 196 -4.36 -19.62 -0.88
CA GLN A 196 -3.76 -18.97 -2.04
C GLN A 196 -4.80 -18.79 -3.16
N THR A 197 -5.56 -19.84 -3.48
CA THR A 197 -6.62 -19.81 -4.48
C THR A 197 -7.70 -18.78 -4.11
N GLU A 198 -8.13 -18.76 -2.85
CA GLU A 198 -9.10 -17.79 -2.34
C GLU A 198 -8.59 -16.34 -2.51
N ILE A 199 -7.36 -16.06 -2.11
CA ILE A 199 -6.76 -14.72 -2.20
C ILE A 199 -6.59 -14.29 -3.65
N LEU A 200 -6.10 -15.17 -4.52
CA LEU A 200 -5.92 -14.88 -5.94
C LEU A 200 -7.27 -14.63 -6.63
N SER A 201 -8.32 -15.38 -6.27
CA SER A 201 -9.67 -15.15 -6.78
C SER A 201 -10.24 -13.79 -6.34
N LYS A 202 -10.11 -13.41 -5.05
CA LYS A 202 -10.51 -12.09 -4.53
C LYS A 202 -9.76 -10.96 -5.23
N ARG A 203 -8.44 -11.12 -5.40
CA ARG A 203 -7.59 -10.15 -6.12
C ARG A 203 -8.01 -10.04 -7.58
N ARG A 204 -8.35 -11.15 -8.24
CA ARG A 204 -8.86 -11.16 -9.62
C ARG A 204 -10.22 -10.51 -9.73
N ALA A 205 -11.15 -10.76 -8.81
CA ALA A 205 -12.45 -10.11 -8.77
C ALA A 205 -12.33 -8.59 -8.58
N ASN A 206 -11.44 -8.15 -7.69
CA ASN A 206 -11.12 -6.74 -7.50
C ASN A 206 -10.34 -6.11 -8.67
N ARG A 207 -9.68 -6.94 -9.50
CA ARG A 207 -8.94 -6.56 -10.71
C ARG A 207 -9.75 -6.70 -11.99
N ALA A 208 -10.91 -7.34 -11.97
CA ALA A 208 -11.82 -7.29 -13.10
C ALA A 208 -11.97 -5.81 -13.42
N PRO A 209 -11.67 -5.37 -14.67
CA PRO A 209 -11.84 -3.97 -15.00
C PRO A 209 -13.25 -3.65 -14.57
N LYS A 210 -13.39 -2.77 -13.57
CA LYS A 210 -14.67 -2.09 -13.37
C LYS A 210 -14.98 -1.62 -14.78
N GLN A 211 -15.99 -2.21 -15.43
CA GLN A 211 -16.49 -1.72 -16.71
C GLN A 211 -16.55 -0.23 -16.48
N SER A 212 -15.73 0.53 -17.21
CA SER A 212 -15.65 1.96 -17.02
C SER A 212 -17.07 2.42 -17.24
N THR A 213 -17.78 2.76 -16.16
CA THR A 213 -19.10 3.35 -16.29
C THR A 213 -18.88 4.50 -17.26
N PRO A 214 -19.62 4.55 -18.39
CA PRO A 214 -19.37 5.58 -19.39
C PRO A 214 -19.39 6.91 -18.67
N MET A 215 -18.24 7.58 -18.67
CA MET A 215 -18.09 8.85 -17.97
C MET A 215 -18.31 9.96 -18.98
N ALA A 216 -19.11 10.94 -18.58
CA ALA A 216 -19.24 12.15 -19.34
C ALA A 216 -18.13 13.11 -18.90
N PHE A 217 -17.45 13.72 -19.88
CA PHE A 217 -16.35 14.66 -19.66
C PHE A 217 -16.82 16.08 -19.94
N TYR A 218 -16.46 16.98 -19.03
CA TYR A 218 -16.86 18.38 -19.08
C TYR A 218 -15.68 19.28 -18.75
N ALA A 219 -15.62 20.45 -19.37
CA ALA A 219 -14.78 21.52 -18.85
C ALA A 219 -15.47 22.14 -17.62
N VAL A 220 -14.68 22.53 -16.62
CA VAL A 220 -15.19 23.16 -15.39
C VAL A 220 -15.04 24.67 -15.47
N ARG A 221 -16.10 25.40 -15.13
CA ARG A 221 -16.11 26.87 -15.06
C ARG A 221 -16.65 27.39 -13.74
N ASN A 222 -16.28 28.61 -13.38
CA ASN A 222 -16.93 29.37 -12.31
C ASN A 222 -18.25 30.01 -12.81
N GLU A 223 -18.91 30.76 -11.94
CA GLU A 223 -20.17 31.47 -12.26
C GLU A 223 -20.02 32.57 -13.33
N THR A 224 -18.83 33.17 -13.48
CA THR A 224 -18.56 34.20 -14.49
C THR A 224 -18.17 33.62 -15.85
N GLY A 225 -18.11 32.28 -15.96
CA GLY A 225 -17.84 31.57 -17.21
C GLY A 225 -16.35 31.38 -17.52
N GLU A 226 -15.47 31.70 -16.57
CA GLU A 226 -14.03 31.47 -16.65
C GLU A 226 -13.70 30.01 -16.35
N PHE A 227 -12.66 29.47 -16.99
CA PHE A 227 -12.29 28.06 -16.86
C PHE A 227 -11.42 27.81 -15.63
N LEU A 228 -11.67 26.68 -14.98
CA LEU A 228 -10.70 26.07 -14.08
C LEU A 228 -9.56 25.47 -14.90
N THR A 229 -8.33 25.82 -14.55
CA THR A 229 -7.11 25.38 -15.23
C THR A 229 -6.06 24.95 -14.22
N ALA A 230 -5.09 24.14 -14.65
CA ALA A 230 -3.87 23.85 -13.92
C ALA A 230 -2.71 24.64 -14.52
N ARG A 231 -1.95 25.31 -13.68
CA ARG A 231 -0.77 26.08 -14.09
C ARG A 231 0.38 25.14 -14.43
N HIS A 232 1.01 25.36 -15.58
CA HIS A 232 2.08 24.48 -16.09
C HIS A 232 3.28 24.39 -15.13
N ALA A 233 3.61 25.49 -14.45
CA ALA A 233 4.80 25.59 -13.59
C ALA A 233 4.71 24.73 -12.32
N ASP A 234 3.52 24.63 -11.72
CA ASP A 234 3.35 24.08 -10.37
C ASP A 234 2.10 23.20 -10.18
N GLY A 235 1.34 22.95 -11.24
CA GLY A 235 0.12 22.14 -11.18
C GLY A 235 -1.01 22.75 -10.37
N LYS A 236 -0.87 23.99 -9.90
CA LYS A 236 -1.89 24.64 -9.07
C LYS A 236 -3.13 24.96 -9.89
N LEU A 237 -4.27 24.76 -9.24
CA LEU A 237 -5.56 25.15 -9.78
C LEU A 237 -5.70 26.68 -9.78
N VAL A 238 -6.06 27.25 -10.93
CA VAL A 238 -6.34 28.68 -11.10
C VAL A 238 -7.53 28.86 -12.01
N VAL A 239 -8.23 29.99 -11.89
CA VAL A 239 -9.31 30.36 -12.79
C VAL A 239 -8.78 31.32 -13.87
N SER A 240 -9.13 31.10 -15.12
CA SER A 240 -8.69 31.94 -16.24
C SER A 240 -9.75 32.07 -17.33
N SER A 241 -9.88 33.28 -17.86
CA SER A 241 -10.75 33.63 -18.99
C SER A 241 -10.10 33.37 -20.36
N GLU A 242 -8.77 33.31 -20.42
CA GLU A 242 -8.00 33.25 -21.67
C GLU A 242 -7.33 31.89 -21.88
N ALA A 243 -7.29 31.45 -23.14
CA ALA A 243 -6.46 30.33 -23.54
C ALA A 243 -4.98 30.73 -23.47
N SER A 244 -4.28 30.28 -22.42
CA SER A 244 -2.85 30.50 -22.24
C SER A 244 -2.08 29.19 -22.45
N PRO A 245 -0.95 29.20 -23.17
CA PRO A 245 -0.10 28.00 -23.31
C PRO A 245 0.55 27.58 -21.97
N LEU A 246 0.48 28.42 -20.94
CA LEU A 246 0.99 28.14 -19.60
C LEU A 246 -0.08 27.51 -18.69
N LEU A 247 -1.30 27.28 -19.20
CA LEU A 247 -2.43 26.74 -18.45
C LEU A 247 -3.01 25.53 -19.20
N TYR A 248 -3.29 24.45 -18.47
CA TYR A 248 -4.05 23.31 -18.99
C TYR A 248 -5.48 23.36 -18.46
N PRO A 249 -6.52 23.30 -19.31
CA PRO A 249 -7.90 23.20 -18.85
C PRO A 249 -8.10 22.00 -17.92
N ILE A 250 -8.88 22.16 -16.85
CA ILE A 250 -9.31 21.04 -16.02
C ILE A 250 -10.57 20.43 -16.61
N ILE A 251 -10.51 19.11 -16.78
CA ILE A 251 -11.64 18.27 -17.17
C ILE A 251 -12.20 17.60 -15.93
N ALA A 252 -13.52 17.70 -15.78
CA ALA A 252 -14.30 16.89 -14.85
C ALA A 252 -14.83 15.65 -15.56
N ALA A 253 -14.58 14.53 -14.92
CA ALA A 253 -14.97 13.21 -15.33
C ALA A 253 -16.10 12.77 -14.39
N LEU A 254 -17.35 12.81 -14.86
CA LEU A 254 -18.53 12.58 -14.03
C LEU A 254 -19.02 11.12 -14.12
N GLY A 255 -19.09 10.46 -12.97
CA GLY A 255 -19.68 9.14 -12.79
C GLY A 255 -21.18 9.22 -12.46
N GLN A 256 -21.90 8.12 -12.70
CA GLN A 256 -23.35 8.02 -12.44
C GLN A 256 -23.74 8.17 -10.95
N ASP A 257 -22.81 7.93 -10.04
CA ASP A 257 -22.98 8.02 -8.58
C ASP A 257 -22.69 9.43 -8.03
N GLY A 258 -22.48 10.41 -8.92
CA GLY A 258 -22.06 11.76 -8.55
C GLY A 258 -20.58 11.83 -8.18
N LYS A 259 -19.79 10.77 -8.36
CA LYS A 259 -18.34 10.85 -8.25
C LYS A 259 -17.80 11.76 -9.37
N VAL A 260 -16.87 12.65 -9.01
CA VAL A 260 -16.15 13.48 -9.98
C VAL A 260 -14.66 13.23 -9.85
N GLU A 261 -13.97 13.18 -10.98
CA GLU A 261 -12.51 13.25 -11.00
C GLU A 261 -12.06 14.42 -11.86
N LEU A 262 -11.17 15.23 -11.29
CA LEU A 262 -10.58 16.39 -11.95
C LEU A 262 -9.18 16.06 -12.42
N PHE A 263 -8.88 16.33 -13.68
CA PHE A 263 -7.54 16.17 -14.26
C PHE A 263 -7.28 17.23 -15.33
N ALA A 264 -6.02 17.55 -15.57
CA ALA A 264 -5.64 18.53 -16.58
C ALA A 264 -5.65 17.91 -17.98
N GLU A 265 -6.26 18.60 -18.96
CA GLU A 265 -6.23 18.27 -20.39
C GLU A 265 -4.85 18.61 -20.98
N ALA A 266 -3.86 17.79 -20.62
CA ALA A 266 -2.49 17.90 -21.09
C ALA A 266 -2.14 16.76 -22.08
N PRO A 267 -1.06 16.88 -22.88
CA PRO A 267 -0.65 15.81 -23.80
C PRO A 267 -0.32 14.47 -23.14
N ALA A 268 -0.08 14.45 -21.82
CA ALA A 268 0.19 13.29 -20.99
C ALA A 268 -0.33 13.54 -19.56
N PRO A 269 -0.43 12.50 -18.69
CA PRO A 269 -0.83 12.68 -17.30
C PRO A 269 -0.02 13.78 -16.60
N PHE A 270 -0.70 14.85 -16.22
CA PHE A 270 -0.08 16.06 -15.68
C PHE A 270 -0.40 16.20 -14.19
N PRO A 271 0.57 16.56 -13.35
CA PRO A 271 0.35 16.64 -11.92
C PRO A 271 -0.44 17.90 -11.57
N VAL A 272 -1.46 17.73 -10.73
CA VAL A 272 -2.35 18.76 -10.20
C VAL A 272 -2.26 18.76 -8.68
N THR A 273 -2.47 19.92 -8.05
CA THR A 273 -2.44 20.06 -6.58
C THR A 273 -3.69 20.74 -6.03
N ALA A 274 -4.24 20.17 -4.95
CA ALA A 274 -5.49 20.59 -4.32
C ALA A 274 -5.27 21.67 -3.24
N SER A 275 -4.04 21.83 -2.73
CA SER A 275 -3.66 22.86 -1.76
C SER A 275 -2.17 23.21 -1.86
N THR A 276 -1.78 24.30 -1.20
CA THR A 276 -0.37 24.71 -1.05
C THR A 276 0.50 23.71 -0.29
N THR A 277 -0.09 22.68 0.34
CA THR A 277 0.59 21.72 1.23
C THR A 277 0.49 20.26 0.76
N SER A 278 -0.14 19.97 -0.38
CA SER A 278 -0.45 18.60 -0.81
C SER A 278 0.60 17.98 -1.74
N HIS A 279 0.70 16.64 -1.68
CA HIS A 279 1.43 15.82 -2.65
C HIS A 279 0.84 16.00 -4.06
N TRP A 280 1.71 16.00 -5.07
CA TRP A 280 1.32 16.01 -6.48
C TRP A 280 0.56 14.74 -6.84
N THR A 281 -0.62 14.88 -7.46
CA THR A 281 -1.39 13.76 -8.01
C THR A 281 -1.74 14.03 -9.46
N THR A 282 -1.97 13.00 -10.28
CA THR A 282 -2.39 13.20 -11.69
C THR A 282 -3.90 13.45 -11.84
N SER A 283 -4.65 13.31 -10.74
CA SER A 283 -6.07 13.62 -10.67
C SER A 283 -6.51 13.85 -9.23
N ILE A 284 -7.58 14.62 -9.04
CA ILE A 284 -8.23 14.89 -7.75
C ILE A 284 -9.62 14.25 -7.79
N SER A 285 -9.89 13.32 -6.88
CA SER A 285 -11.20 12.66 -6.79
C SER A 285 -12.10 13.38 -5.79
N GLY A 286 -13.32 13.72 -6.18
CA GLY A 286 -14.32 14.35 -5.31
C GLY A 286 -15.71 13.79 -5.53
N ARG A 287 -16.71 14.50 -5.00
CA ARG A 287 -18.13 14.23 -5.19
C ARG A 287 -18.84 15.51 -5.62
N LEU A 288 -19.69 15.40 -6.64
CA LEU A 288 -20.63 16.43 -7.01
C LEU A 288 -21.73 16.48 -5.95
N THR A 289 -21.92 17.66 -5.39
CA THR A 289 -22.93 17.95 -4.36
C THR A 289 -23.77 19.12 -4.82
N ILE A 290 -25.06 19.07 -4.52
CA ILE A 290 -25.96 20.22 -4.69
C ILE A 290 -26.19 20.73 -3.28
N GLU A 291 -25.83 21.97 -3.03
CA GLU A 291 -26.10 22.62 -1.75
C GLU A 291 -27.07 23.78 -1.98
N ASP A 292 -27.97 23.95 -1.02
CA ASP A 292 -28.91 25.06 -1.01
C ASP A 292 -28.27 26.21 -0.23
N ILE A 293 -27.78 27.20 -0.97
CA ILE A 293 -27.16 28.39 -0.42
C ILE A 293 -28.16 29.53 -0.60
N GLU A 294 -28.74 30.00 0.51
CA GLU A 294 -29.74 31.09 0.53
C GLU A 294 -30.97 30.86 -0.37
N GLY A 295 -31.41 29.61 -0.51
CA GLY A 295 -32.57 29.25 -1.34
C GLY A 295 -32.22 29.01 -2.81
N VAL A 296 -30.94 29.06 -3.18
CA VAL A 296 -30.45 28.74 -4.51
C VAL A 296 -29.65 27.44 -4.46
N SER A 297 -30.19 26.40 -5.10
CA SER A 297 -29.49 25.12 -5.25
C SER A 297 -28.39 25.22 -6.29
N GLN A 298 -27.14 25.10 -5.87
CA GLN A 298 -25.97 25.23 -6.74
C GLN A 298 -25.08 23.98 -6.69
N PRO A 299 -24.60 23.50 -7.86
CA PRO A 299 -23.64 22.41 -7.90
C PRO A 299 -22.26 22.88 -7.45
N GLY A 300 -21.62 22.08 -6.59
CA GLY A 300 -20.24 22.26 -6.16
C GLY A 300 -19.50 20.92 -6.09
N ILE A 301 -18.18 20.97 -5.90
CA ILE A 301 -17.33 19.77 -5.82
C ILE A 301 -16.70 19.68 -4.44
N GLN A 302 -16.93 18.56 -3.75
CA GLN A 302 -16.32 18.29 -2.45
C GLN A 302 -15.19 17.26 -2.55
N HIS A 303 -14.05 17.54 -1.93
CA HIS A 303 -12.91 16.63 -1.77
C HIS A 303 -12.47 16.61 -0.31
N ASN A 304 -12.47 15.43 0.33
CA ASN A 304 -12.08 15.26 1.74
C ASN A 304 -12.78 16.23 2.70
N GLY A 305 -14.10 16.44 2.50
CA GLY A 305 -14.90 17.34 3.32
C GLY A 305 -14.70 18.84 3.05
N LYS A 306 -13.91 19.21 2.04
CA LYS A 306 -13.65 20.60 1.63
C LYS A 306 -14.26 20.88 0.27
N TRP A 307 -14.75 22.09 0.06
CA TRP A 307 -15.34 22.58 -1.17
C TRP A 307 -14.31 23.17 -2.10
N LEU A 308 -14.44 22.90 -3.40
CA LEU A 308 -13.68 23.58 -4.43
C LEU A 308 -14.17 25.03 -4.54
N THR A 309 -13.30 25.97 -4.20
CA THR A 309 -13.56 27.41 -4.32
C THR A 309 -12.91 27.94 -5.60
N LEU A 310 -13.72 28.49 -6.50
CA LEU A 310 -13.39 29.16 -7.75
C LEU A 310 -13.64 30.67 -7.60
N PRO A 311 -12.59 31.49 -7.54
CA PRO A 311 -12.75 32.95 -7.54
C PRO A 311 -13.55 33.43 -8.77
N PRO A 312 -14.39 34.47 -8.64
CA PRO A 312 -15.23 34.97 -9.73
C PRO A 312 -14.45 35.73 -10.81
N HIS A 313 -13.18 36.09 -10.57
CA HIS A 313 -12.35 36.87 -11.50
C HIS A 313 -10.94 36.28 -11.69
N SER A 314 -10.48 36.29 -12.94
CA SER A 314 -9.24 35.67 -13.46
C SER A 314 -7.92 36.41 -13.20
N ASP A 315 -7.80 37.23 -12.14
CA ASP A 315 -6.57 37.95 -11.79
C ASP A 315 -5.43 37.02 -11.29
N GLY A 316 -5.34 35.79 -11.79
CA GLY A 316 -4.39 34.77 -11.36
C GLY A 316 -4.73 34.17 -9.99
N THR A 317 -5.95 34.39 -9.50
CA THR A 317 -6.38 33.94 -8.18
C THR A 317 -6.43 32.41 -8.14
N GLU A 318 -5.82 31.85 -7.09
CA GLU A 318 -5.73 30.39 -6.91
C GLU A 318 -7.10 29.80 -6.55
N ALA A 319 -7.52 28.79 -7.32
CA ALA A 319 -8.61 27.91 -6.92
C ALA A 319 -8.07 26.88 -5.92
N SER A 320 -8.88 26.49 -4.94
CA SER A 320 -8.41 25.61 -3.87
C SER A 320 -9.57 24.86 -3.21
N PHE A 321 -9.26 23.79 -2.47
CA PHE A 321 -10.26 23.13 -1.63
C PHE A 321 -10.24 23.71 -0.20
N ARG A 322 -11.34 24.35 0.22
CA ARG A 322 -11.48 25.01 1.53
C ARG A 322 -12.60 24.41 2.36
N ALA A 323 -12.47 24.46 3.69
CA ALA A 323 -13.52 24.00 4.59
C ALA A 323 -14.67 25.00 4.71
N GLU A 324 -14.37 26.29 4.56
CA GLU A 324 -15.34 27.38 4.60
C GLU A 324 -15.94 27.61 3.21
N ILE A 325 -17.26 27.78 3.16
CA ILE A 325 -18.01 28.18 1.97
C ILE A 325 -17.95 29.71 1.88
N GLN A 326 -17.51 30.23 0.75
CA GLN A 326 -17.45 31.62 0.36
C GLN A 326 -18.49 31.88 -0.73
N LEU A 327 -19.70 32.27 -0.31
CA LEU A 327 -20.88 32.46 -1.15
C LEU A 327 -20.56 32.93 -2.59
N GLY A 328 -20.90 32.10 -3.59
CA GLY A 328 -20.65 32.34 -5.02
C GLY A 328 -19.36 31.71 -5.57
N TRP A 329 -18.37 31.43 -4.72
CA TRP A 329 -17.08 30.87 -5.17
C TRP A 329 -17.16 29.34 -5.34
N GLU A 330 -18.11 28.66 -4.73
CA GLU A 330 -18.23 27.19 -4.82
C GLU A 330 -19.01 26.73 -6.04
N CYS A 331 -19.58 27.66 -6.81
CA CYS A 331 -20.41 27.37 -7.96
C CYS A 331 -19.57 26.85 -9.12
N VAL A 332 -19.83 25.61 -9.54
CA VAL A 332 -19.21 25.05 -10.75
C VAL A 332 -20.23 24.88 -11.86
N THR A 333 -19.87 25.31 -13.07
CA THR A 333 -20.64 24.99 -14.27
C THR A 333 -19.88 23.99 -15.13
N PHE A 334 -20.58 22.98 -15.62
CA PHE A 334 -20.03 21.97 -16.52
C PHE A 334 -20.37 22.30 -17.97
N VAL A 335 -19.34 22.41 -18.81
CA VAL A 335 -19.50 22.70 -20.24
C VAL A 335 -19.12 21.47 -21.04
N GLU A 336 -20.00 21.03 -21.93
CA GLU A 336 -19.76 19.89 -22.81
C GLU A 336 -18.51 20.11 -23.68
N LEU A 337 -17.72 19.04 -23.80
CA LEU A 337 -16.57 19.03 -24.70
C LEU A 337 -17.02 18.69 -26.12
N SER A 338 -16.39 19.30 -27.12
CA SER A 338 -16.47 18.81 -28.50
C SER A 338 -16.09 17.34 -28.58
N LEU A 339 -16.60 16.59 -29.57
CA LEU A 339 -16.32 15.17 -29.74
C LEU A 339 -14.81 14.83 -29.71
N GLU A 340 -13.98 15.63 -30.40
CA GLU A 340 -12.52 15.44 -30.43
C GLU A 340 -11.88 15.56 -29.04
N ARG A 341 -12.20 16.64 -28.32
CA ARG A 341 -11.75 16.85 -26.93
C ARG A 341 -12.27 15.78 -25.99
N ASN A 342 -13.50 15.32 -26.17
CA ASN A 342 -14.08 14.24 -25.36
C ASN A 342 -13.28 12.93 -25.55
N GLN A 343 -12.95 12.57 -26.79
CA GLN A 343 -12.09 11.42 -27.10
C GLN A 343 -10.67 11.58 -26.54
N ALA A 344 -10.10 12.80 -26.59
CA ALA A 344 -8.80 13.09 -25.99
C ALA A 344 -8.83 12.94 -24.46
N ALA A 345 -9.87 13.47 -23.81
CA ALA A 345 -10.10 13.34 -22.38
C ALA A 345 -10.27 11.88 -21.95
N GLN A 346 -11.03 11.07 -22.70
CA GLN A 346 -11.19 9.64 -22.43
C GLN A 346 -9.83 8.91 -22.50
N ARG A 347 -9.03 9.14 -23.55
CA ARG A 347 -7.68 8.54 -23.66
C ARG A 347 -6.78 8.93 -22.49
N LEU A 348 -6.79 10.20 -22.09
CA LEU A 348 -5.98 10.69 -20.98
C LEU A 348 -6.46 10.11 -19.64
N TYR A 349 -7.77 10.02 -19.44
CA TYR A 349 -8.37 9.36 -18.28
C TYR A 349 -7.93 7.90 -18.18
N ASP A 350 -7.99 7.17 -19.29
CA ASP A 350 -7.55 5.78 -19.37
C ASP A 350 -6.04 5.65 -19.11
N GLN A 351 -5.22 6.62 -19.51
CA GLN A 351 -3.80 6.65 -19.16
C GLN A 351 -3.57 6.90 -17.67
N ILE A 352 -4.25 7.87 -17.06
CA ILE A 352 -4.14 8.19 -15.63
C ILE A 352 -4.47 6.96 -14.77
N HIS A 353 -5.54 6.25 -15.11
CA HIS A 353 -5.99 5.08 -14.34
C HIS A 353 -5.36 3.77 -14.79
N GLY A 354 -5.01 3.66 -16.06
CA GLY A 354 -4.23 2.58 -16.62
C GLY A 354 -2.83 2.55 -16.02
N HIS A 355 -2.15 3.70 -15.87
CA HIS A 355 -0.87 3.80 -15.17
C HIS A 355 -0.99 3.56 -13.66
N ARG A 356 -2.12 3.84 -12.98
CA ARG A 356 -2.29 3.36 -11.59
C ARG A 356 -2.32 1.84 -11.53
N GLN A 357 -2.95 1.20 -12.50
CA GLN A 357 -2.96 -0.27 -12.61
C GLN A 357 -1.61 -0.81 -13.09
N GLN A 358 -0.88 -0.08 -13.93
CA GLN A 358 0.42 -0.48 -14.49
C GLN A 358 1.61 -0.14 -13.59
N ALA A 359 1.64 0.96 -12.84
CA ALA A 359 2.63 1.23 -11.79
C ALA A 359 2.50 0.20 -10.66
N ALA A 360 1.27 -0.26 -10.39
CA ALA A 360 1.00 -1.45 -9.58
C ALA A 360 1.40 -2.79 -10.27
N ARG A 361 1.74 -2.79 -11.57
CA ARG A 361 2.27 -3.93 -12.34
C ARG A 361 3.77 -3.83 -12.67
N VAL A 362 4.38 -2.65 -12.82
CA VAL A 362 5.81 -2.41 -13.15
C VAL A 362 6.67 -2.45 -11.89
N SER A 363 6.10 -2.16 -10.72
CA SER A 363 6.63 -2.68 -9.44
C SER A 363 6.53 -4.22 -9.33
N GLY A 364 5.93 -4.89 -10.31
CA GLY A 364 5.80 -6.35 -10.43
C GLY A 364 6.27 -6.92 -11.78
N GLY A 365 7.14 -6.22 -12.53
CA GLY A 365 7.70 -6.78 -13.76
C GLY A 365 8.44 -5.77 -14.63
N PHE A 366 9.78 -5.78 -14.55
CA PHE A 366 10.67 -5.77 -15.71
C PHE A 366 12.12 -6.04 -15.28
N LEU A 367 12.65 -7.20 -15.65
CA LEU A 367 14.00 -7.39 -16.17
C LEU A 367 14.07 -8.75 -16.88
N MET A 368 13.77 -8.73 -18.18
CA MET A 368 14.56 -9.50 -19.14
C MET A 368 15.25 -8.49 -20.04
N ALA A 369 16.56 -8.38 -19.84
CA ALA A 369 17.56 -8.33 -20.89
C ALA A 369 18.62 -9.36 -20.49
#